data_AF-A0A7S3V8Q2-F1
#
_entry.id   AF-A0A7S3V8Q2-F1
#
_cell.length_a   1.000
_cell.length_b   1.000
_cell.length_c   1.000
_cell.angle_alpha   90.00
_cell.angle_beta   90.00
_cell.angle_gamma   90.00
#
_symmetry.space_group_name_H-M   'P 1'
#
loop_
_entity.id
_entity.type
_entity.pdbx_description
1 polymer ?
#
loop_
_entity_poly.entity_id
_entity_poly.type
_entity_poly.pdbx_seq_one_letter_code
_entity_poly.pdbx_strand_id
1 'polypeptide(L)'
;MAVEGYDDCKVADPSWIGDGICDDGLPHYSEACTYDGGECPLPLPVEGYPDCFVRFPQDVGDGICRDSLPYNSFECGFDGDDCRPAEFAPKSSSSKSIQVSRISSFSSVSASASVIPSSTRINIPTSSPTLSQSPSVSPSISAKPSISAMPSTLNVLVKFELLTDAYPQETKWSLVNDSQEGAIVHSGPSVGEIYNANSLYSFTPWTLDRCTSYTFTISDSWGDGLSSPGYATVKTEKRKVQQLLGKIDGNFFSKGSFSFNICNDEQILD
;
A
#
# COMPACT_ATOMS: atom_id res chain seq x y z
N MET A 1 6.81 28.09 -14.61
CA MET A 1 5.99 29.33 -14.45
C MET A 1 4.52 28.93 -14.58
N ALA A 2 3.54 29.84 -14.39
CA ALA A 2 2.14 29.50 -14.72
C ALA A 2 1.98 29.36 -16.24
N VAL A 3 1.24 28.35 -16.69
CA VAL A 3 0.90 28.13 -18.11
C VAL A 3 -0.42 28.83 -18.39
N GLU A 4 -0.58 29.53 -19.53
CA GLU A 4 -1.89 30.09 -19.89
C GLU A 4 -2.92 28.96 -20.00
N GLY A 5 -3.99 29.02 -19.18
CA GLY A 5 -5.03 27.99 -19.13
C GLY A 5 -4.85 26.91 -18.07
N TYR A 6 -3.67 26.79 -17.45
CA TYR A 6 -3.40 25.86 -16.36
C TYR A 6 -2.82 26.59 -15.15
N ASP A 7 -3.65 27.44 -14.53
CA ASP A 7 -3.23 28.34 -13.43
C ASP A 7 -2.67 27.58 -12.22
N ASP A 8 -3.14 26.35 -11.95
CA ASP A 8 -2.67 25.50 -10.85
C ASP A 8 -1.43 24.66 -11.21
N CYS A 9 -1.10 24.52 -12.50
CA CYS A 9 0.07 23.78 -12.98
C CYS A 9 1.38 24.54 -12.67
N LYS A 10 2.25 23.94 -11.84
CA LYS A 10 3.55 24.54 -11.45
C LYS A 10 4.73 23.71 -11.96
N VAL A 11 5.03 23.87 -13.26
CA VAL A 11 6.22 23.26 -13.89
C VAL A 11 7.42 24.21 -13.94
N ALA A 12 8.62 23.63 -14.06
CA ALA A 12 9.87 24.38 -14.26
C ALA A 12 9.88 25.08 -15.63
N ASP A 13 9.66 24.31 -16.71
CA ASP A 13 9.52 24.81 -18.08
C ASP A 13 8.06 24.64 -18.57
N PRO A 14 7.31 25.74 -18.76
CA PRO A 14 5.94 25.71 -19.31
C PRO A 14 5.83 25.22 -20.75
N SER A 15 6.93 25.25 -21.53
CA SER A 15 6.87 25.02 -22.98
C SER A 15 6.58 23.57 -23.37
N TRP A 16 6.63 22.66 -22.41
CA TRP A 16 6.36 21.23 -22.57
C TRP A 16 4.86 20.91 -22.33
N ILE A 17 4.14 21.75 -21.58
CA ILE A 17 2.70 21.55 -21.35
C ILE A 17 1.91 21.91 -22.61
N GLY A 18 1.32 20.92 -23.27
CA GLY A 18 0.53 21.13 -24.48
C GLY A 18 1.36 21.35 -25.75
N ASP A 19 2.51 20.67 -25.87
CA ASP A 19 3.46 20.81 -26.98
C ASP A 19 3.22 19.81 -28.15
N GLY A 20 2.33 18.83 -27.95
CA GLY A 20 1.99 17.76 -28.87
C GLY A 20 2.58 16.39 -28.50
N ILE A 21 3.33 16.30 -27.40
CA ILE A 21 3.96 15.09 -26.84
C ILE A 21 3.23 14.70 -25.55
N CYS A 22 3.60 13.59 -24.92
CA CYS A 22 3.14 13.26 -23.57
C CYS A 22 4.36 13.07 -22.67
N ASP A 23 4.69 14.11 -21.92
CA ASP A 23 5.68 14.14 -20.86
C ASP A 23 5.08 13.55 -19.59
N ASP A 24 5.17 12.22 -19.46
CA ASP A 24 4.63 11.45 -18.33
C ASP A 24 5.43 11.58 -17.02
N GLY A 25 6.39 12.51 -16.96
CA GLY A 25 7.14 12.88 -15.76
C GLY A 25 6.40 13.90 -14.89
N LEU A 26 6.49 13.75 -13.56
CA LEU A 26 6.09 14.82 -12.64
C LEU A 26 7.08 16.00 -12.74
N PRO A 27 6.62 17.27 -12.66
CA PRO A 27 5.25 17.71 -12.35
C PRO A 27 4.24 17.78 -13.52
N HIS A 28 4.67 17.58 -14.77
CA HIS A 28 3.84 17.70 -15.98
C HIS A 28 2.67 16.69 -16.02
N TYR A 29 2.95 15.44 -15.66
CA TYR A 29 1.94 14.38 -15.51
C TYR A 29 1.20 14.47 -14.16
N SER A 30 0.45 15.56 -13.96
CA SER A 30 -0.36 15.77 -12.76
C SER A 30 -1.76 16.27 -13.10
N GLU A 31 -2.73 16.05 -12.19
CA GLU A 31 -4.09 16.58 -12.34
C GLU A 31 -4.08 18.12 -12.45
N ALA A 32 -3.23 18.79 -11.70
CA ALA A 32 -3.03 20.24 -11.76
C ALA A 32 -2.55 20.73 -13.14
N CYS A 33 -1.82 19.90 -13.88
CA CYS A 33 -1.38 20.13 -15.25
C CYS A 33 -2.27 19.44 -16.29
N THR A 34 -3.44 18.91 -15.88
CA THR A 34 -4.39 18.19 -16.74
C THR A 34 -3.76 17.01 -17.50
N TYR A 35 -2.75 16.37 -16.91
CA TYR A 35 -1.93 15.33 -17.54
C TYR A 35 -1.30 15.84 -18.84
N ASP A 36 -0.34 16.74 -18.67
CA ASP A 36 0.40 17.38 -19.76
C ASP A 36 -0.52 18.08 -20.77
N GLY A 37 -1.36 18.99 -20.29
CA GLY A 37 -2.31 19.73 -21.13
C GLY A 37 -3.42 18.87 -21.77
N GLY A 38 -3.61 17.64 -21.32
CA GLY A 38 -4.53 16.66 -21.88
C GLY A 38 -3.93 15.79 -22.98
N GLU A 39 -2.61 15.85 -23.19
CA GLU A 39 -1.91 15.10 -24.23
C GLU A 39 -1.48 13.71 -23.75
N CYS A 40 -1.28 13.55 -22.43
CA CYS A 40 -1.15 12.25 -21.82
C CYS A 40 -2.51 11.56 -21.55
N PRO A 41 -2.58 10.22 -21.67
CA PRO A 41 -3.74 9.44 -21.22
C PRO A 41 -4.00 9.66 -19.72
N LEU A 42 -5.28 9.73 -19.34
CA LEU A 42 -5.67 9.74 -17.93
C LEU A 42 -5.19 8.46 -17.23
N PRO A 43 -4.72 8.55 -15.97
CA PRO A 43 -4.35 7.38 -15.20
C PRO A 43 -5.57 6.50 -14.90
N LEU A 44 -5.34 5.19 -14.93
CA LEU A 44 -6.34 4.14 -14.75
C LEU A 44 -6.18 3.49 -13.36
N PRO A 45 -7.27 3.04 -12.73
CA PRO A 45 -7.20 2.33 -11.45
C PRO A 45 -6.53 0.96 -11.62
N VAL A 46 -5.79 0.53 -10.60
CA VAL A 46 -5.12 -0.78 -10.58
C VAL A 46 -5.93 -1.80 -9.77
N GLU A 47 -6.09 -3.02 -10.31
CA GLU A 47 -6.79 -4.09 -9.60
C GLU A 47 -6.01 -4.51 -8.34
N GLY A 48 -6.69 -4.55 -7.18
CA GLY A 48 -6.07 -4.82 -5.89
C GLY A 48 -5.54 -3.59 -5.13
N TYR A 49 -5.34 -2.46 -5.82
CA TYR A 49 -4.82 -1.21 -5.26
C TYR A 49 -5.82 -0.07 -5.49
N PRO A 50 -6.84 0.10 -4.61
CA PRO A 50 -8.01 0.96 -4.88
C PRO A 50 -7.68 2.45 -5.00
N ASP A 51 -6.58 2.89 -4.38
CA ASP A 51 -6.11 4.28 -4.39
C ASP A 51 -4.94 4.49 -5.39
N CYS A 52 -4.53 3.45 -6.14
CA CYS A 52 -3.48 3.51 -7.14
C CYS A 52 -4.05 3.87 -8.52
N PHE A 53 -3.55 4.97 -9.09
CA PHE A 53 -3.91 5.44 -10.42
C PHE A 53 -2.65 5.67 -11.26
N VAL A 54 -2.45 4.84 -12.29
CA VAL A 54 -1.24 4.87 -13.14
C VAL A 54 -1.59 4.82 -14.62
N ARG A 55 -0.68 5.25 -15.50
CA ARG A 55 -0.90 5.22 -16.96
C ARG A 55 -1.11 3.78 -17.48
N PHE A 56 -0.39 2.83 -16.90
CA PHE A 56 -0.31 1.43 -17.34
C PHE A 56 -0.51 0.46 -16.17
N PRO A 57 -1.77 0.11 -15.81
CA PRO A 57 -2.05 -0.77 -14.66
C PRO A 57 -1.37 -2.12 -14.71
N GLN A 58 -1.07 -2.64 -15.90
CA GLN A 58 -0.39 -3.92 -16.08
C GLN A 58 1.12 -3.90 -15.79
N ASP A 59 1.71 -2.71 -15.59
CA ASP A 59 3.12 -2.55 -15.24
C ASP A 59 3.33 -2.57 -13.71
N VAL A 60 2.26 -2.55 -12.90
CA VAL A 60 2.29 -2.69 -11.43
C VAL A 60 2.20 -4.17 -11.06
N GLY A 61 3.21 -4.72 -10.41
CA GLY A 61 3.27 -6.16 -10.10
C GLY A 61 3.63 -7.03 -11.31
N ASP A 62 4.36 -6.47 -12.29
CA ASP A 62 4.81 -7.15 -13.51
C ASP A 62 6.12 -7.97 -13.33
N GLY A 63 6.76 -7.84 -12.16
CA GLY A 63 8.06 -8.43 -11.82
C GLY A 63 9.26 -7.51 -12.05
N ILE A 64 9.06 -6.25 -12.43
CA ILE A 64 10.09 -5.30 -12.87
C ILE A 64 9.91 -3.95 -12.16
N CYS A 65 10.61 -3.75 -11.05
CA CYS A 65 10.58 -2.50 -10.28
C CYS A 65 10.69 -1.23 -11.16
N ARG A 66 9.58 -0.49 -11.23
CA ARG A 66 9.41 0.85 -11.80
C ARG A 66 9.66 1.88 -10.71
N ASP A 67 10.93 2.19 -10.44
CA ASP A 67 11.35 3.00 -9.29
C ASP A 67 10.81 4.46 -9.24
N SER A 68 10.10 4.89 -10.28
CA SER A 68 9.48 6.21 -10.44
C SER A 68 8.02 6.28 -9.94
N LEU A 69 7.61 7.48 -9.52
CA LEU A 69 6.19 7.80 -9.32
C LEU A 69 5.46 7.87 -10.67
N PRO A 70 4.18 7.48 -10.76
CA PRO A 70 3.31 7.02 -9.66
C PRO A 70 3.45 5.54 -9.28
N TYR A 71 4.20 4.73 -10.02
CA TYR A 71 4.28 3.27 -9.85
C TYR A 71 4.89 2.84 -8.50
N ASN A 72 6.08 3.33 -8.16
CA ASN A 72 6.73 3.11 -6.87
C ASN A 72 6.19 4.07 -5.78
N SER A 73 4.89 3.96 -5.49
CA SER A 73 4.17 4.70 -4.44
C SER A 73 3.56 3.77 -3.40
N PHE A 74 3.16 4.30 -2.24
CA PHE A 74 2.49 3.50 -1.20
C PHE A 74 1.13 2.99 -1.70
N GLU A 75 0.40 3.86 -2.38
CA GLU A 75 -0.91 3.64 -2.96
C GLU A 75 -0.88 2.48 -3.96
N CYS A 76 0.19 2.38 -4.76
CA CYS A 76 0.47 1.30 -5.70
C CYS A 76 1.33 0.14 -5.12
N GLY A 77 1.47 0.06 -3.80
CA GLY A 77 2.15 -1.05 -3.12
C GLY A 77 3.65 -1.17 -3.40
N PHE A 78 4.34 -0.06 -3.68
CA PHE A 78 5.73 -0.03 -4.15
C PHE A 78 5.91 -0.87 -5.41
N ASP A 79 5.13 -0.50 -6.44
CA ASP A 79 5.07 -1.17 -7.73
C ASP A 79 4.60 -2.63 -7.64
N GLY A 80 3.49 -2.87 -6.96
CA GLY A 80 2.93 -4.22 -6.80
C GLY A 80 3.85 -5.18 -6.03
N ASP A 81 4.62 -4.64 -5.08
CA ASP A 81 5.73 -5.26 -4.35
C ASP A 81 7.03 -5.51 -5.14
N ASP A 82 7.12 -5.13 -6.42
CA ASP A 82 8.32 -5.39 -7.25
C ASP A 82 9.54 -4.54 -6.84
N CYS A 83 9.32 -3.34 -6.29
CA CYS A 83 10.39 -2.50 -5.77
C CYS A 83 10.83 -2.82 -4.33
N ARG A 84 10.35 -3.94 -3.73
CA ARG A 84 10.82 -4.35 -2.40
C ARG A 84 12.24 -4.91 -2.42
N PRO A 85 13.07 -4.66 -1.39
CA PRO A 85 14.36 -5.32 -1.25
C PRO A 85 14.22 -6.84 -1.24
N ALA A 86 15.07 -7.54 -2.01
CA ALA A 86 14.99 -8.98 -2.25
C ALA A 86 15.10 -9.88 -0.99
N GLU A 87 15.41 -9.31 0.18
CA GLU A 87 15.31 -10.01 1.48
C GLU A 87 13.86 -10.25 1.94
N PHE A 88 12.90 -9.48 1.43
CA PHE A 88 11.47 -9.55 1.82
C PHE A 88 10.54 -10.07 0.71
N ALA A 89 11.06 -10.32 -0.50
CA ALA A 89 10.28 -10.93 -1.56
C ALA A 89 9.77 -12.31 -1.10
N PRO A 90 8.45 -12.61 -1.18
CA PRO A 90 7.97 -13.96 -0.95
C PRO A 90 8.69 -14.87 -1.96
N LYS A 91 9.30 -15.95 -1.46
CA LYS A 91 10.04 -16.90 -2.31
C LYS A 91 9.08 -17.50 -3.34
N SER A 92 9.03 -16.87 -4.52
CA SER A 92 8.28 -17.35 -5.67
C SER A 92 8.58 -18.84 -5.80
N SER A 93 7.51 -19.64 -5.73
CA SER A 93 7.59 -21.08 -5.86
C SER A 93 7.93 -21.38 -7.32
N SER A 94 9.23 -21.27 -7.63
CA SER A 94 9.81 -21.59 -8.91
C SER A 94 9.33 -22.99 -9.27
N SER A 95 8.35 -23.04 -10.17
CA SER A 95 7.72 -24.27 -10.60
C SER A 95 8.80 -25.08 -11.28
N LYS A 96 9.36 -26.05 -10.55
CA LYS A 96 10.42 -26.94 -11.03
C LYS A 96 9.88 -27.72 -12.22
N SER A 97 10.08 -27.19 -13.41
CA SER A 97 9.97 -27.89 -14.67
C SER A 97 10.97 -29.04 -14.64
N ILE A 98 10.46 -30.24 -14.31
CA ILE A 98 11.25 -31.45 -14.29
C ILE A 98 11.77 -31.68 -15.71
N GLN A 99 13.07 -31.49 -15.90
CA GLN A 99 13.78 -31.80 -17.13
C GLN A 99 13.75 -33.31 -17.36
N VAL A 100 12.75 -33.80 -18.08
CA VAL A 100 12.79 -35.12 -18.73
C VAL A 100 13.33 -34.92 -20.13
N SER A 101 14.62 -35.21 -20.29
CA SER A 101 15.30 -35.19 -21.59
C SER A 101 14.68 -36.22 -22.53
N ARG A 102 14.20 -35.75 -23.70
CA ARG A 102 13.92 -36.62 -24.85
C ARG A 102 14.40 -36.00 -26.16
N ILE A 103 14.74 -36.92 -27.05
CA ILE A 103 15.60 -36.72 -28.22
C ILE A 103 14.75 -36.39 -29.45
N SER A 104 15.26 -35.46 -30.26
CA SER A 104 15.07 -35.23 -31.70
C SER A 104 13.78 -35.69 -32.42
N SER A 105 13.18 -34.72 -33.13
CA SER A 105 12.54 -34.86 -34.45
C SER A 105 11.27 -35.70 -34.58
N PHE A 106 10.18 -35.12 -35.12
CA PHE A 106 9.92 -35.09 -36.57
C PHE A 106 8.67 -34.25 -36.91
N SER A 107 8.58 -33.85 -38.18
CA SER A 107 7.63 -32.85 -38.69
C SER A 107 6.21 -33.37 -38.96
N SER A 108 5.30 -32.41 -39.00
CA SER A 108 3.94 -32.43 -39.57
C SER A 108 3.66 -33.36 -40.76
N VAL A 109 2.51 -34.05 -40.74
CA VAL A 109 1.62 -34.20 -41.91
C VAL A 109 0.15 -34.20 -41.44
N SER A 110 -0.78 -33.80 -42.31
CA SER A 110 -2.21 -33.65 -42.06
C SER A 110 -3.07 -34.69 -42.82
N ALA A 111 -4.36 -34.76 -42.45
CA ALA A 111 -5.52 -35.14 -43.26
C ALA A 111 -5.98 -36.62 -43.38
N SER A 112 -7.15 -36.87 -42.75
CA SER A 112 -8.43 -37.23 -43.42
C SER A 112 -9.04 -38.65 -43.29
N ALA A 113 -10.36 -38.66 -43.52
CA ALA A 113 -11.29 -39.77 -43.83
C ALA A 113 -12.00 -40.55 -42.69
N SER A 114 -13.28 -40.21 -42.55
CA SER A 114 -14.42 -40.83 -41.84
C SER A 114 -14.64 -42.34 -41.94
N VAL A 115 -15.21 -42.95 -40.88
CA VAL A 115 -16.33 -43.93 -40.94
C VAL A 115 -17.24 -43.80 -39.69
N ILE A 116 -18.56 -43.95 -39.87
CA ILE A 116 -19.67 -43.99 -38.87
C ILE A 116 -20.31 -45.40 -39.03
N PRO A 117 -20.71 -46.19 -37.99
CA PRO A 117 -21.99 -45.95 -37.29
C PRO A 117 -22.29 -46.55 -35.87
N SER A 118 -23.29 -45.92 -35.23
CA SER A 118 -24.38 -46.45 -34.37
C SER A 118 -24.17 -47.26 -33.06
N SER A 119 -24.74 -46.68 -31.99
CA SER A 119 -25.64 -47.27 -30.98
C SER A 119 -25.30 -48.56 -30.22
N THR A 120 -25.31 -48.47 -28.88
CA THR A 120 -26.19 -49.31 -28.02
C THR A 120 -26.39 -48.65 -26.63
N ARG A 121 -27.23 -49.26 -25.77
CA ARG A 121 -27.95 -48.62 -24.65
C ARG A 121 -27.65 -49.20 -23.26
N ILE A 122 -27.92 -48.40 -22.22
CA ILE A 122 -28.44 -48.78 -20.88
C ILE A 122 -27.50 -49.61 -19.97
N ASN A 123 -27.11 -49.07 -18.79
CA ASN A 123 -27.85 -49.35 -17.55
C ASN A 123 -27.46 -48.45 -16.35
N ILE A 124 -28.45 -48.18 -15.50
CA ILE A 124 -28.35 -47.50 -14.19
C ILE A 124 -28.60 -48.57 -13.11
N PRO A 125 -27.98 -48.46 -11.92
CA PRO A 125 -28.66 -48.92 -10.71
C PRO A 125 -28.75 -47.83 -9.63
N THR A 126 -29.98 -47.55 -9.20
CA THR A 126 -30.33 -46.74 -8.02
C THR A 126 -30.50 -47.61 -6.78
N SER A 127 -30.08 -47.13 -5.61
CA SER A 127 -30.52 -47.68 -4.32
C SER A 127 -30.49 -46.66 -3.17
N SER A 128 -31.69 -46.22 -2.75
CA SER A 128 -32.03 -45.86 -1.35
C SER A 128 -32.75 -47.08 -0.73
N PRO A 129 -32.98 -47.26 0.61
CA PRO A 129 -33.49 -46.30 1.61
C PRO A 129 -32.68 -46.38 2.95
N THR A 130 -33.08 -45.96 4.18
CA THR A 130 -34.37 -45.48 4.78
C THR A 130 -34.09 -44.56 5.98
N LEU A 131 -35.13 -43.92 6.53
CA LEU A 131 -35.14 -43.19 7.82
C LEU A 131 -35.17 -44.12 9.05
N SER A 132 -34.67 -43.63 10.20
CA SER A 132 -35.14 -43.99 11.54
C SER A 132 -35.00 -42.80 12.50
N GLN A 133 -35.94 -42.63 13.43
CA GLN A 133 -36.04 -41.50 14.37
C GLN A 133 -36.10 -41.99 15.84
N SER A 134 -36.15 -41.01 16.77
CA SER A 134 -36.71 -41.11 18.15
C SER A 134 -35.73 -41.38 19.32
N PRO A 135 -36.08 -41.00 20.58
CA PRO A 135 -35.26 -40.02 21.32
C PRO A 135 -35.00 -40.37 22.81
N SER A 136 -34.27 -39.50 23.54
CA SER A 136 -34.59 -39.17 24.95
C SER A 136 -33.87 -37.91 25.45
N VAL A 137 -34.51 -37.19 26.38
CA VAL A 137 -34.10 -35.92 26.99
C VAL A 137 -33.35 -36.11 28.31
N SER A 138 -32.43 -35.19 28.63
CA SER A 138 -32.20 -34.71 30.01
C SER A 138 -31.50 -33.32 29.99
N PRO A 139 -31.79 -32.40 30.93
CA PRO A 139 -31.41 -30.99 30.79
C PRO A 139 -30.12 -30.60 31.54
N SER A 140 -29.50 -29.51 31.09
CA SER A 140 -28.60 -28.69 31.91
C SER A 140 -28.69 -27.22 31.49
N ILE A 141 -28.49 -26.34 32.46
CA ILE A 141 -29.15 -25.03 32.49
C ILE A 141 -28.19 -23.91 32.09
N SER A 142 -28.69 -22.97 31.29
CA SER A 142 -28.15 -21.61 31.07
C SER A 142 -26.69 -21.49 30.63
N ALA A 143 -26.46 -21.59 29.31
CA ALA A 143 -25.35 -20.91 28.67
C ALA A 143 -25.79 -19.48 28.28
N LYS A 144 -25.27 -18.49 29.01
CA LYS A 144 -25.28 -17.05 28.68
C LYS A 144 -24.94 -16.84 27.19
N PRO A 145 -25.54 -15.85 26.48
CA PRO A 145 -25.18 -15.60 25.09
C PRO A 145 -23.70 -15.24 24.98
N SER A 146 -22.94 -16.09 24.28
CA SER A 146 -21.58 -15.77 23.86
C SER A 146 -21.66 -14.70 22.79
N ILE A 147 -21.63 -13.43 23.21
CA ILE A 147 -21.27 -12.33 22.34
C ILE A 147 -19.83 -12.61 21.93
N SER A 148 -19.65 -13.16 20.73
CA SER A 148 -18.35 -13.20 20.07
C SER A 148 -18.00 -11.75 19.70
N ALA A 149 -17.53 -11.00 20.70
CA ALA A 149 -16.98 -9.69 20.48
C ALA A 149 -15.70 -9.87 19.67
N MET A 150 -15.79 -9.66 18.35
CA MET A 150 -14.66 -9.08 17.63
C MET A 150 -14.16 -7.89 18.47
N PRO A 151 -12.85 -7.72 18.66
CA PRO A 151 -12.34 -6.56 19.37
C PRO A 151 -12.79 -5.32 18.60
N SER A 152 -13.69 -4.53 19.20
CA SER A 152 -13.97 -3.19 18.73
C SER A 152 -12.64 -2.43 18.78
N THR A 153 -12.06 -2.13 17.63
CA THR A 153 -10.79 -1.41 17.54
C THR A 153 -10.98 -0.04 18.19
N LEU A 154 -10.43 0.11 19.40
CA LEU A 154 -10.48 1.35 20.14
C LEU A 154 -9.37 2.24 19.62
N ASN A 155 -9.70 3.10 18.67
CA ASN A 155 -8.71 3.95 18.02
C ASN A 155 -8.36 5.17 18.89
N VAL A 156 -7.13 5.67 18.76
CA VAL A 156 -6.63 6.90 19.36
C VAL A 156 -6.28 7.89 18.25
N LEU A 157 -6.63 9.16 18.44
CA LEU A 157 -6.29 10.24 17.52
C LEU A 157 -4.90 10.79 17.82
N VAL A 158 -4.03 10.71 16.82
CA VAL A 158 -2.61 11.09 16.91
C VAL A 158 -2.30 12.16 15.87
N LYS A 159 -1.76 13.29 16.30
CA LYS A 159 -1.29 14.36 15.41
C LYS A 159 0.19 14.18 15.10
N PHE A 160 0.53 14.25 13.82
CA PHE A 160 1.90 14.37 13.34
C PHE A 160 2.19 15.79 12.88
N GLU A 161 3.38 16.30 13.23
CA GLU A 161 3.88 17.61 12.82
C GLU A 161 5.32 17.46 12.30
N LEU A 162 5.57 17.99 11.11
CA LEU A 162 6.87 18.00 10.43
C LEU A 162 7.23 19.46 10.12
N LEU A 163 8.36 19.96 10.64
CA LEU A 163 8.96 21.21 10.20
C LEU A 163 10.13 20.86 9.29
N THR A 164 10.00 21.21 8.01
CA THR A 164 11.04 20.96 7.01
C THR A 164 12.20 21.96 7.10
N ASP A 165 13.26 21.70 6.34
CA ASP A 165 14.51 22.46 6.29
C ASP A 165 14.60 23.29 4.99
N ALA A 166 15.81 23.59 4.48
CA ALA A 166 16.00 24.20 3.16
C ALA A 166 15.80 23.26 1.96
N TYR A 167 15.97 21.94 2.12
CA TYR A 167 15.95 20.93 1.06
C TYR A 167 14.86 19.84 1.28
N PRO A 168 13.58 20.22 1.35
CA PRO A 168 12.49 19.38 1.81
C PRO A 168 12.15 18.21 0.88
N GLN A 169 12.66 18.22 -0.36
CA GLN A 169 12.46 17.15 -1.36
C GLN A 169 13.19 15.86 -0.99
N GLU A 170 14.17 15.96 -0.11
CA GLU A 170 15.04 14.87 0.33
C GLU A 170 14.42 14.09 1.50
N THR A 171 13.42 14.70 2.16
CA THR A 171 12.70 14.15 3.30
C THR A 171 11.62 13.16 2.87
N LYS A 172 11.72 11.93 3.38
CA LYS A 172 10.65 10.91 3.32
C LYS A 172 10.43 10.33 4.71
N TRP A 173 9.20 9.91 5.03
CA TRP A 173 8.87 9.34 6.34
C TRP A 173 7.80 8.25 6.25
N SER A 174 7.78 7.38 7.25
CA SER A 174 6.78 6.30 7.40
C SER A 174 6.50 5.99 8.87
N LEU A 175 5.26 5.60 9.14
CA LEU A 175 4.82 5.02 10.41
C LEU A 175 4.40 3.57 10.17
N VAL A 176 5.04 2.66 10.88
CA VAL A 176 4.82 1.21 10.80
C VAL A 176 4.05 0.72 12.04
N ASN A 177 3.10 -0.19 11.83
CA ASN A 177 2.45 -0.98 12.88
C ASN A 177 3.27 -2.26 13.15
N ASP A 178 4.02 -2.25 14.25
CA ASP A 178 4.91 -3.36 14.62
C ASP A 178 4.15 -4.64 15.01
N SER A 179 2.83 -4.54 15.24
CA SER A 179 1.98 -5.65 15.68
C SER A 179 1.29 -6.39 14.52
N GLN A 180 1.37 -5.86 13.29
CA GLN A 180 0.80 -6.43 12.07
C GLN A 180 1.89 -6.62 11.01
N GLU A 181 2.87 -7.49 11.28
CA GLU A 181 3.98 -7.86 10.37
C GLU A 181 4.80 -6.67 9.82
N GLY A 182 4.73 -5.50 10.47
CA GLY A 182 5.42 -4.29 10.01
C GLY A 182 4.66 -3.50 8.93
N ALA A 183 3.34 -3.63 8.83
CA ALA A 183 2.52 -2.86 7.89
C ALA A 183 2.69 -1.34 8.06
N ILE A 184 3.00 -0.62 6.98
CA ILE A 184 3.00 0.85 6.95
C ILE A 184 1.55 1.33 7.05
N VAL A 185 1.25 2.17 8.04
CA VAL A 185 -0.09 2.75 8.27
C VAL A 185 -0.20 4.20 7.79
N HIS A 186 0.91 4.93 7.77
CA HIS A 186 1.03 6.27 7.19
C HIS A 186 2.43 6.47 6.61
N SER A 187 2.55 7.28 5.56
CA SER A 187 3.82 7.69 4.97
C SER A 187 3.69 9.04 4.28
N GLY A 188 4.81 9.66 3.99
CA GLY A 188 4.85 10.86 3.15
C GLY A 188 6.25 11.18 2.61
N PRO A 189 6.36 12.04 1.59
CA PRO A 189 5.24 12.66 0.87
C PRO A 189 4.38 11.66 0.09
N SER A 190 3.09 11.96 -0.05
CA SER A 190 2.16 11.23 -0.94
C SER A 190 2.49 11.49 -2.42
N VAL A 191 1.89 10.73 -3.34
CA VAL A 191 2.08 10.96 -4.79
C VAL A 191 1.69 12.40 -5.17
N GLY A 192 2.64 13.14 -5.73
CA GLY A 192 2.46 14.55 -6.11
C GLY A 192 2.48 15.56 -4.94
N GLU A 193 2.64 15.12 -3.69
CA GLU A 193 2.80 16.02 -2.55
C GLU A 193 4.22 16.62 -2.55
N ILE A 194 4.32 17.94 -2.71
CA ILE A 194 5.60 18.66 -2.71
C ILE A 194 5.71 19.47 -1.41
N TYR A 195 6.76 19.19 -0.63
CA TYR A 195 7.05 19.96 0.57
C TYR A 195 7.79 21.26 0.27
N ASN A 196 7.43 22.32 0.99
CA ASN A 196 8.00 23.66 0.85
C ASN A 196 9.19 23.89 1.79
N ALA A 197 10.01 24.86 1.38
CA ALA A 197 11.04 25.54 2.17
C ALA A 197 10.64 25.81 3.63
N ASN A 198 11.35 25.30 4.64
CA ASN A 198 11.26 25.73 6.05
C ASN A 198 9.82 25.83 6.60
N SER A 199 8.98 24.85 6.25
CA SER A 199 7.52 24.92 6.38
C SER A 199 6.99 23.91 7.39
N LEU A 200 6.04 24.33 8.22
CA LEU A 200 5.39 23.48 9.22
C LEU A 200 4.16 22.79 8.62
N TYR A 201 4.25 21.48 8.47
CA TYR A 201 3.15 20.60 8.12
C TYR A 201 2.49 20.06 9.39
N SER A 202 1.16 20.11 9.43
CA SER A 202 0.32 19.54 10.50
C SER A 202 -0.68 18.61 9.84
N PHE A 203 -0.43 17.31 9.94
CA PHE A 203 -1.28 16.31 9.29
C PHE A 203 -2.58 16.14 10.07
N THR A 204 -3.65 15.74 9.37
CA THR A 204 -4.93 15.41 9.99
C THR A 204 -4.76 14.30 11.03
N PRO A 205 -5.48 14.31 12.17
CA PRO A 205 -5.26 13.34 13.22
C PRO A 205 -5.45 11.90 12.74
N TRP A 206 -4.39 11.12 12.78
CA TRP A 206 -4.31 9.71 12.46
C TRP A 206 -5.10 8.88 13.46
N THR A 207 -5.89 7.91 13.00
CA THR A 207 -6.56 6.93 13.85
C THR A 207 -5.67 5.69 14.00
N LEU A 208 -5.01 5.55 15.15
CA LEU A 208 -4.13 4.42 15.44
C LEU A 208 -4.79 3.45 16.45
N ASP A 209 -4.54 2.15 16.30
CA ASP A 209 -5.07 1.10 17.18
C ASP A 209 -4.49 1.21 18.59
N ARG A 210 -5.30 0.88 19.60
CA ARG A 210 -4.85 0.70 20.98
C ARG A 210 -4.14 -0.63 21.20
N CYS A 211 -3.26 -0.59 22.21
CA CYS A 211 -2.39 -1.68 22.63
C CYS A 211 -1.41 -2.16 21.54
N THR A 212 -1.18 -1.30 20.55
CA THR A 212 -0.31 -1.52 19.41
C THR A 212 0.98 -0.72 19.57
N SER A 213 2.10 -1.33 19.19
CA SER A 213 3.39 -0.64 19.03
C SER A 213 3.54 -0.13 17.61
N TYR A 214 4.06 1.09 17.49
CA TYR A 214 4.35 1.75 16.23
C TYR A 214 5.78 2.25 16.18
N THR A 215 6.41 2.16 15.01
CA THR A 215 7.73 2.71 14.73
C THR A 215 7.62 3.80 13.68
N PHE A 216 7.95 5.04 14.06
CA PHE A 216 8.10 6.16 13.13
C PHE A 216 9.54 6.21 12.61
N THR A 217 9.68 6.41 11.31
CA THR A 217 10.95 6.57 10.61
C THR A 217 10.90 7.80 9.73
N ILE A 218 11.97 8.58 9.72
CA ILE A 218 12.24 9.64 8.76
C ILE A 218 13.61 9.40 8.13
N SER A 219 13.74 9.71 6.85
CA SER A 219 14.98 9.61 6.08
C SER A 219 15.19 10.87 5.27
N ASP A 220 16.46 11.17 5.05
CA ASP A 220 16.94 12.29 4.27
C ASP A 220 17.97 11.78 3.25
N SER A 221 17.84 12.14 1.97
CA SER A 221 18.68 11.57 0.91
C SER A 221 20.10 12.16 0.85
N TRP A 222 20.28 13.41 1.27
CA TRP A 222 21.60 14.06 1.30
C TRP A 222 22.45 13.57 2.48
N GLY A 223 21.80 13.35 3.62
CA GLY A 223 22.40 12.81 4.83
C GLY A 223 22.84 13.86 5.85
N ASP A 224 22.36 15.09 5.77
CA ASP A 224 22.45 16.09 6.86
C ASP A 224 21.16 16.19 7.68
N GLY A 225 20.03 15.71 7.16
CA GLY A 225 18.75 15.71 7.83
C GLY A 225 18.11 17.11 7.89
N LEU A 226 17.04 17.26 8.66
CA LEU A 226 16.26 18.51 8.67
C LEU A 226 16.97 19.73 9.32
N SER A 227 18.21 19.57 9.80
CA SER A 227 18.98 20.63 10.47
C SER A 227 18.20 21.34 11.61
N SER A 228 18.63 22.52 12.06
CA SER A 228 17.85 23.37 12.96
C SER A 228 17.26 24.54 12.16
N PRO A 229 15.95 24.83 12.24
CA PRO A 229 15.00 24.43 13.29
C PRO A 229 14.18 23.16 12.99
N GLY A 230 14.48 22.39 11.94
CA GLY A 230 13.66 21.27 11.49
C GLY A 230 13.46 20.16 12.52
N TYR A 231 12.29 19.51 12.48
CA TYR A 231 11.93 18.42 13.39
C TYR A 231 10.74 17.59 12.87
N ALA A 232 10.60 16.39 13.42
CA ALA A 232 9.39 15.56 13.32
C ALA A 232 8.86 15.26 14.73
N THR A 233 7.57 15.47 14.99
CA THR A 233 6.93 15.12 16.29
C THR A 233 5.60 14.41 16.12
N VAL A 234 5.36 13.40 16.95
CA VAL A 234 4.09 12.67 17.03
C VAL A 234 3.49 12.87 18.42
N LYS A 235 2.23 13.29 18.49
CA LYS A 235 1.54 13.73 19.72
C LYS A 235 0.11 13.16 19.76
N THR A 236 -0.44 12.92 20.94
CA THR A 236 -1.85 12.52 21.13
C THR A 236 -2.53 13.42 22.16
N GLU A 237 -3.86 13.51 22.13
CA GLU A 237 -4.61 14.22 23.18
C GLU A 237 -5.22 13.23 24.19
N LYS A 238 -4.71 13.25 25.42
CA LYS A 238 -5.20 12.42 26.53
C LYS A 238 -5.82 13.33 27.60
N ARG A 239 -7.13 13.18 27.85
CA ARG A 239 -7.88 13.97 28.86
C ARG A 239 -7.74 15.51 28.68
N LYS A 240 -7.76 16.01 27.43
CA LYS A 240 -7.53 17.43 27.05
C LYS A 240 -6.11 17.96 27.29
N VAL A 241 -5.13 17.08 27.48
CA VAL A 241 -3.71 17.43 27.56
C VAL A 241 -2.99 16.80 26.37
N GLN A 242 -2.12 17.56 25.70
CA GLN A 242 -1.25 17.02 24.66
C GLN A 242 -0.12 16.21 25.29
N GLN A 243 -0.02 14.94 24.91
CA GLN A 243 1.04 14.02 25.29
C GLN A 243 1.95 13.80 24.08
N LEU A 244 3.24 14.07 24.23
CA LEU A 244 4.25 13.74 23.23
C LEU A 244 4.47 12.22 23.22
N LEU A 245 4.34 11.60 22.05
CA LEU A 245 4.63 10.17 21.84
C LEU A 245 6.07 9.96 21.34
N GLY A 246 6.60 10.91 20.57
CA GLY A 246 8.02 10.98 20.26
C GLY A 246 8.40 12.19 19.42
N LYS A 247 9.72 12.41 19.31
CA LYS A 247 10.33 13.55 18.61
C LYS A 247 11.65 13.13 17.97
N ILE A 248 11.92 13.65 16.77
CA ILE A 248 13.23 13.68 16.12
C ILE A 248 13.57 15.15 15.90
N ASP A 249 14.70 15.59 16.45
CA ASP A 249 15.35 16.85 16.07
C ASP A 249 16.08 16.66 14.74
N GLY A 250 16.21 17.70 13.90
CA GLY A 250 16.70 17.55 12.52
C GLY A 250 18.13 17.02 12.33
N ASN A 251 18.93 16.90 13.40
CA ASN A 251 20.29 16.36 13.35
C ASN A 251 20.32 14.81 13.33
N PHE A 252 19.56 14.17 12.43
CA PHE A 252 19.51 12.72 12.28
C PHE A 252 20.33 12.17 11.10
N PHE A 253 21.06 13.03 10.38
CA PHE A 253 21.77 12.67 9.16
C PHE A 253 20.80 12.01 8.17
N SER A 254 21.14 10.87 7.57
CA SER A 254 20.30 10.20 6.57
C SER A 254 19.08 9.47 7.12
N LYS A 255 19.00 9.14 8.42
CA LYS A 255 17.87 8.40 8.98
C LYS A 255 17.69 8.57 10.49
N GLY A 256 16.47 8.95 10.90
CA GLY A 256 16.03 8.95 12.29
C GLY A 256 14.82 8.05 12.51
N SER A 257 14.67 7.50 13.71
CA SER A 257 13.48 6.72 14.09
C SER A 257 13.21 6.75 15.60
N PHE A 258 11.96 6.54 15.98
CA PHE A 258 11.55 6.21 17.35
C PHE A 258 10.33 5.29 17.33
N SER A 259 10.18 4.48 18.37
CA SER A 259 9.01 3.64 18.57
C SER A 259 8.20 4.10 19.79
N PHE A 260 6.89 3.98 19.71
CA PHE A 260 5.95 4.31 20.78
C PHE A 260 4.82 3.29 20.82
N ASN A 261 4.16 3.15 21.96
CA ASN A 261 3.09 2.17 22.17
C ASN A 261 1.83 2.86 22.70
N ILE A 262 0.66 2.45 22.18
CA ILE A 262 -0.65 3.04 22.51
C ILE A 262 -1.45 2.12 23.45
N CYS A 263 -0.81 1.47 24.42
CA CYS A 263 -1.50 0.86 25.55
C CYS A 263 -2.15 1.92 26.44
N ASN A 264 -3.23 1.53 27.12
CA ASN A 264 -3.69 2.29 28.27
C ASN A 264 -2.72 2.13 29.43
N ASP A 265 -2.12 3.24 29.87
CA ASP A 265 -1.92 3.44 31.31
C ASP A 265 -3.29 3.55 31.98
N GLU A 266 -3.91 2.40 32.23
CA GLU A 266 -4.64 2.16 33.46
C GLU A 266 -3.62 1.93 34.58
N GLN A 267 -2.96 3.02 34.99
CA GLN A 267 -2.56 3.15 36.39
C GLN A 267 -3.86 3.37 37.19
N ILE A 268 -4.59 2.27 37.39
CA ILE A 268 -5.52 2.12 38.50
C ILE A 268 -4.64 2.02 39.74
N LEU A 269 -4.56 3.11 40.49
CA LEU A 269 -4.34 3.09 41.92
C LEU A 269 -5.39 4.01 42.54
N ASP A 270 -6.06 3.49 43.57
CA ASP A 270 -7.07 4.18 44.40
C ASP A 270 -6.55 5.50 44.99
#